data_AF-A0A8J3TBY0-F1
#
_entry.id   AF-A0A8J3TBY0-F1
#
_cell.length_a   1.000
_cell.length_b   1.000
_cell.length_c   1.000
_cell.angle_alpha   90.00
_cell.angle_beta   90.00
_cell.angle_gamma   90.00
#
_symmetry.space_group_name_H-M   'P 1'
#
loop_
_entity.id
_entity.type
_entity.pdbx_description
1 polymer ?
#
loop_
_entity_poly.entity_id
_entity_poly.type
_entity_poly.pdbx_seq_one_letter_code
_entity_poly.pdbx_strand_id
1 'polypeptide(L)'
;MPTPPPTDVIALHDDTPNEVESRAELDRHLSAGTLSGLIVQGLRLDDGDAVAALSAVDVHDALFVGCRFASPEMTAGLVRRGALVVPSFDEVPYPTHPSRLYTPDDLAAGFARDGFDGMYDTVVYQHFRAAGGAQPAPREALVQRLHDSGIDNALAVVTNSWIAAAGRSAAIGVMGGHAVPRGSATYRLAATLGRELARAGRLVVTGGGPGVMEAANLGAFLAERSAADLAAAIELLAGAPDFRDHDPYTAAALKVRDDFATVEEGGLSFARRGGLSIPTWLYGHEPANLFAARVAKYFSNAIREDTILRLSRGGIVFAPGWAGTVQEVFQAATKTFYATDGISGPYVFLDTAYWTDRLPVRALLEPLLAGSPVGDLSGLIHVTDDVAEAVALLTTR
;
A
#
# COMPACT_ATOMS: atom_id res chain seq x y z
N MET A 1 22.76 -2.10 -8.11
CA MET A 1 22.34 -1.37 -6.89
C MET A 1 21.80 -2.42 -5.94
N PRO A 2 22.12 -2.42 -4.64
CA PRO A 2 21.47 -3.34 -3.71
C PRO A 2 19.99 -2.97 -3.69
N THR A 3 19.13 -3.89 -4.13
CA THR A 3 17.67 -3.74 -4.19
C THR A 3 17.12 -3.94 -2.77
N PRO A 4 16.60 -2.92 -2.09
CA PRO A 4 15.80 -3.12 -0.90
C PRO A 4 14.36 -3.42 -1.34
N PRO A 5 13.70 -4.47 -0.83
CA PRO A 5 14.15 -5.49 0.13
C PRO A 5 14.96 -6.60 -0.55
N PRO A 6 15.76 -7.39 0.20
CA PRO A 6 16.15 -8.71 -0.29
C PRO A 6 14.89 -9.50 -0.68
N THR A 7 14.97 -10.27 -1.76
CA THR A 7 13.97 -11.28 -2.16
C THR A 7 13.66 -12.29 -1.04
N ASP A 8 14.49 -12.32 -0.01
CA ASP A 8 14.56 -13.38 0.98
C ASP A 8 13.49 -13.14 2.06
N VAL A 9 12.38 -13.87 1.95
CA VAL A 9 11.47 -14.11 3.07
C VAL A 9 12.18 -15.03 4.06
N ILE A 10 12.44 -14.54 5.28
CA ILE A 10 12.92 -15.38 6.38
C ILE A 10 11.75 -15.90 7.24
N ALA A 11 10.56 -15.30 7.14
CA ALA A 11 9.22 -15.89 7.36
C ALA A 11 8.17 -14.78 7.54
N LEU A 12 7.04 -14.87 6.84
CA LEU A 12 5.73 -14.41 7.31
C LEU A 12 4.71 -15.48 6.89
N HIS A 13 3.97 -15.99 7.87
CA HIS A 13 3.01 -17.09 7.74
C HIS A 13 1.77 -16.66 6.94
N ASP A 14 1.32 -17.51 6.00
CA ASP A 14 -0.10 -17.68 5.67
C ASP A 14 -0.44 -19.18 5.62
N ASP A 15 -1.51 -19.57 6.30
CA ASP A 15 -1.96 -20.95 6.53
C ASP A 15 -3.01 -21.31 5.47
N THR A 16 -2.67 -21.13 4.18
CA THR A 16 -3.52 -21.62 3.10
C THR A 16 -3.11 -23.07 2.78
N PRO A 17 -4.04 -24.03 2.70
CA PRO A 17 -3.69 -25.46 2.58
C PRO A 17 -2.84 -25.83 1.36
N ASN A 18 -2.76 -24.95 0.36
CA ASN A 18 -2.17 -25.22 -0.94
C ASN A 18 -0.96 -24.32 -1.26
N GLU A 19 -0.57 -23.40 -0.38
CA GLU A 19 0.57 -22.50 -0.60
C GLU A 19 1.69 -22.79 0.39
N VAL A 20 2.93 -22.68 -0.10
CA VAL A 20 4.16 -22.98 0.63
C VAL A 20 5.06 -21.76 0.53
N GLU A 21 5.15 -21.00 1.62
CA GLU A 21 5.85 -19.70 1.67
C GLU A 21 7.00 -19.70 2.69
N SER A 22 7.17 -20.78 3.43
CA SER A 22 8.27 -20.97 4.38
C SER A 22 9.06 -22.25 4.14
N ARG A 23 10.33 -22.25 4.58
CA ARG A 23 11.16 -23.47 4.56
C ARG A 23 10.56 -24.59 5.41
N ALA A 24 9.95 -24.25 6.54
CA ALA A 24 9.32 -25.22 7.42
C ALA A 24 8.11 -25.92 6.77
N GLU A 25 7.25 -25.19 6.04
CA GLU A 25 6.19 -25.80 5.23
C GLU A 25 6.77 -26.68 4.13
N LEU A 26 7.76 -26.17 3.40
CA LEU A 26 8.39 -26.91 2.32
C LEU A 26 8.94 -28.25 2.83
N ASP A 27 9.69 -28.24 3.93
CA ASP A 27 10.29 -29.45 4.50
C ASP A 27 9.22 -30.49 4.92
N ARG A 28 8.03 -30.06 5.39
CA ARG A 28 6.89 -30.96 5.67
C ARG A 28 6.39 -31.66 4.41
N HIS A 29 6.20 -30.92 3.33
CA HIS A 29 5.70 -31.50 2.07
C HIS A 29 6.75 -32.34 1.35
N LEU A 30 8.03 -31.92 1.39
CA LEU A 30 9.14 -32.73 0.90
C LEU A 30 9.24 -34.06 1.65
N SER A 31 9.03 -34.06 2.97
CA SER A 31 8.99 -35.28 3.78
C SER A 31 7.79 -36.18 3.45
N ALA A 32 6.66 -35.60 3.04
CA ALA A 32 5.48 -36.33 2.56
C ALA A 32 5.66 -36.88 1.13
N GLY A 33 6.72 -36.48 0.42
CA GLY A 33 7.08 -36.99 -0.90
C GLY A 33 6.33 -36.36 -2.06
N THR A 34 5.55 -35.29 -1.85
CA THR A 34 4.81 -34.63 -2.93
C THR A 34 4.65 -33.12 -2.70
N LEU A 35 4.80 -32.37 -3.78
CA LEU A 35 4.40 -30.97 -3.95
C LEU A 35 3.29 -30.83 -4.99
N SER A 36 2.64 -31.93 -5.38
CA SER A 36 1.68 -31.95 -6.48
C SER A 36 0.50 -31.01 -6.22
N GLY A 37 0.21 -30.14 -7.19
CA GLY A 37 -0.87 -29.13 -7.09
C GLY A 37 -0.63 -28.01 -6.08
N LEU A 38 0.55 -27.92 -5.46
CA LEU A 38 0.89 -26.85 -4.52
C LEU A 38 1.52 -25.64 -5.21
N ILE A 39 1.39 -24.47 -4.59
CA ILE A 39 2.04 -23.24 -5.00
C ILE A 39 3.21 -22.98 -4.05
N VAL A 40 4.44 -22.92 -4.56
CA VAL A 40 5.65 -22.61 -3.79
C VAL A 40 6.12 -21.20 -4.14
N GLN A 41 6.19 -20.31 -3.15
CA GLN A 41 6.40 -18.88 -3.38
C GLN A 41 7.62 -18.32 -2.65
N GLY A 42 8.43 -17.53 -3.36
CA GLY A 42 9.49 -16.70 -2.75
C GLY A 42 10.62 -17.45 -2.06
N LEU A 43 10.70 -18.78 -2.19
CA LEU A 43 11.68 -19.59 -1.47
C LEU A 43 13.03 -19.67 -2.18
N ARG A 44 14.08 -19.74 -1.36
CA ARG A 44 15.43 -20.10 -1.80
C ARG A 44 15.56 -21.62 -1.85
N LEU A 45 15.73 -22.12 -3.07
CA LEU A 45 15.84 -23.52 -3.45
C LEU A 45 17.20 -23.77 -4.13
N ASP A 46 18.21 -22.99 -3.74
CA ASP A 46 19.57 -23.02 -4.26
C ASP A 46 20.59 -23.72 -3.33
N ASP A 47 20.14 -24.19 -2.16
CA ASP A 47 20.96 -25.03 -1.27
C ASP A 47 20.94 -26.52 -1.64
N GLY A 48 21.99 -27.24 -1.22
CA GLY A 48 22.19 -28.65 -1.59
C GLY A 48 21.07 -29.59 -1.12
N ASP A 49 20.47 -29.30 0.03
CA ASP A 49 19.38 -30.11 0.61
C ASP A 49 18.09 -29.94 -0.20
N ALA A 50 17.75 -28.69 -0.57
CA ALA A 50 16.60 -28.39 -1.42
C ALA A 50 16.76 -28.99 -2.82
N VAL A 51 17.96 -28.92 -3.41
CA VAL A 51 18.26 -29.52 -4.72
C VAL A 51 18.06 -31.04 -4.69
N ALA A 52 18.59 -31.71 -3.68
CA ALA A 52 18.44 -33.16 -3.53
C ALA A 52 16.98 -33.56 -3.34
N ALA A 53 16.25 -32.86 -2.45
CA ALA A 53 14.85 -33.16 -2.17
C ALA A 53 13.94 -32.92 -3.38
N LEU A 54 14.11 -31.79 -4.08
CA LEU A 54 13.32 -31.48 -5.26
C LEU A 54 13.58 -32.46 -6.40
N SER A 55 14.77 -33.05 -6.49
CA SER A 55 15.08 -34.05 -7.53
C SER A 55 14.30 -35.36 -7.38
N ALA A 56 13.77 -35.66 -6.20
CA ALA A 56 13.07 -36.91 -5.90
C ALA A 56 11.56 -36.74 -5.67
N VAL A 57 11.12 -35.55 -5.26
CA VAL A 57 9.71 -35.27 -4.93
C VAL A 57 8.82 -35.22 -6.18
N ASP A 58 7.57 -35.65 -6.05
CA ASP A 58 6.55 -35.41 -7.07
C ASP A 58 6.21 -33.91 -7.15
N VAL A 59 6.24 -33.35 -8.35
CA VAL A 59 6.01 -31.92 -8.60
C VAL A 59 4.96 -31.70 -9.70
N HIS A 60 4.18 -32.73 -10.04
CA HIS A 60 3.15 -32.61 -11.07
C HIS A 60 2.14 -31.51 -10.71
N ASP A 61 1.94 -30.54 -11.61
CA ASP A 61 1.05 -29.39 -11.42
C ASP A 61 1.45 -28.45 -10.26
N ALA A 62 2.68 -28.58 -9.73
CA ALA A 62 3.20 -27.64 -8.76
C ALA A 62 3.56 -26.30 -9.44
N LEU A 63 3.18 -25.17 -8.86
CA LEU A 63 3.50 -23.83 -9.36
C LEU A 63 4.59 -23.18 -8.51
N PHE A 64 5.73 -22.83 -9.11
CA PHE A 64 6.80 -22.10 -8.44
C PHE A 64 6.80 -20.63 -8.88
N VAL A 65 6.65 -19.70 -7.93
CA VAL A 65 6.59 -18.25 -8.17
C VAL A 65 7.68 -17.55 -7.36
N GLY A 66 8.50 -16.70 -7.99
CA GLY A 66 9.54 -15.94 -7.29
C GLY A 66 10.60 -16.79 -6.57
N CYS A 67 10.69 -18.09 -6.85
CA CYS A 67 11.66 -18.98 -6.23
C CYS A 67 13.05 -18.84 -6.86
N ARG A 68 14.10 -18.96 -6.03
CA ARG A 68 15.49 -18.96 -6.48
C ARG A 68 16.00 -20.38 -6.58
N PHE A 69 16.40 -20.81 -7.78
CA PHE A 69 16.91 -22.16 -8.02
C PHE A 69 18.43 -22.19 -8.13
N ALA A 70 19.05 -23.35 -7.86
CA ALA A 70 20.50 -23.53 -7.98
C ALA A 70 21.01 -23.36 -9.42
N SER A 71 20.22 -23.78 -10.42
CA SER A 71 20.61 -23.65 -11.84
C SER A 71 19.41 -23.72 -12.80
N PRO A 72 19.56 -23.24 -14.05
CA PRO A 72 18.53 -23.37 -15.09
C PRO A 72 18.16 -24.83 -15.40
N GLU A 73 19.10 -25.77 -15.26
CA GLU A 73 18.87 -27.19 -15.50
C GLU A 73 17.90 -27.78 -14.48
N MET A 74 17.97 -27.33 -13.23
CA MET A 74 17.03 -27.71 -12.17
C MET A 74 15.62 -27.24 -12.52
N THR A 75 15.47 -25.96 -12.90
CA THR A 75 14.19 -25.41 -13.35
C THR A 75 13.63 -26.19 -14.54
N ALA A 76 14.45 -26.47 -15.55
CA ALA A 76 14.05 -27.28 -16.70
C ALA A 76 13.65 -28.71 -16.29
N GLY A 77 14.32 -29.30 -15.30
CA GLY A 77 13.98 -30.59 -14.71
C GLY A 77 12.60 -30.60 -14.04
N LEU A 78 12.28 -29.56 -13.26
CA LEU A 78 10.95 -29.37 -12.65
C LEU A 78 9.87 -29.30 -13.74
N VAL A 79 10.08 -28.46 -14.76
CA VAL A 79 9.12 -28.29 -15.87
C VAL A 79 8.91 -29.59 -16.65
N ARG A 80 9.97 -30.35 -16.92
CA ARG A 80 9.86 -31.67 -17.59
C ARG A 80 9.03 -32.69 -16.79
N ARG A 81 8.97 -32.55 -15.47
CA ARG A 81 8.16 -33.40 -14.59
C ARG A 81 6.75 -32.85 -14.35
N GLY A 82 6.35 -31.80 -15.07
CA GLY A 82 4.99 -31.27 -15.04
C GLY A 82 4.77 -30.11 -14.06
N ALA A 83 5.83 -29.53 -13.49
CA ALA A 83 5.72 -28.29 -12.73
C ALA A 83 5.60 -27.07 -13.65
N LEU A 84 4.98 -26.01 -13.14
CA LEU A 84 4.97 -24.68 -13.73
C LEU A 84 5.96 -23.80 -12.97
N VAL A 85 6.83 -23.08 -13.68
CA VAL A 85 7.79 -22.16 -13.05
C VAL A 85 7.66 -20.79 -13.69
N VAL A 86 7.37 -19.78 -12.88
CA VAL A 86 7.35 -18.38 -13.29
C VAL A 86 8.78 -17.84 -13.23
N PRO A 87 9.36 -17.36 -14.35
CA PRO A 87 10.73 -16.89 -14.37
C PRO A 87 10.90 -15.56 -13.64
N SER A 88 12.07 -15.38 -13.03
CA SER A 88 12.53 -14.07 -12.56
C SER A 88 13.21 -13.30 -13.71
N PHE A 89 13.19 -11.97 -13.63
CA PHE A 89 13.86 -11.08 -14.60
C PHE A 89 14.80 -10.17 -13.83
N ASP A 90 16.11 -10.35 -14.03
CA ASP A 90 17.14 -9.68 -13.23
C ASP A 90 17.63 -8.36 -13.85
N GLU A 91 17.15 -8.01 -15.05
CA GLU A 91 17.59 -6.83 -15.81
C GLU A 91 16.77 -5.56 -15.53
N VAL A 92 15.94 -5.57 -14.49
CA VAL A 92 15.15 -4.41 -14.05
C VAL A 92 15.61 -3.94 -12.66
N PRO A 93 15.47 -2.64 -12.34
CA PRO A 93 15.95 -2.10 -11.06
C PRO A 93 15.00 -2.36 -9.88
N TYR A 94 14.01 -3.24 -10.02
CA TYR A 94 12.99 -3.55 -9.02
C TYR A 94 12.72 -5.07 -8.95
N PRO A 95 12.28 -5.62 -7.80
CA PRO A 95 12.00 -7.04 -7.68
C PRO A 95 10.78 -7.43 -8.53
N THR A 96 10.84 -8.54 -9.26
CA THR A 96 9.69 -9.00 -10.05
C THR A 96 8.64 -9.74 -9.23
N HIS A 97 9.00 -10.23 -8.05
CA HIS A 97 8.11 -10.93 -7.12
C HIS A 97 8.39 -10.43 -5.70
N PRO A 98 8.06 -9.16 -5.37
CA PRO A 98 8.22 -8.67 -4.02
C PRO A 98 7.39 -9.51 -3.06
N SER A 99 8.03 -10.04 -2.02
CA SER A 99 7.40 -10.92 -1.04
C SER A 99 6.88 -10.19 0.20
N ARG A 100 7.17 -8.89 0.30
CA ARG A 100 6.62 -7.99 1.30
C ARG A 100 6.34 -6.63 0.69
N LEU A 101 5.47 -5.86 1.35
CA LEU A 101 5.30 -4.44 1.05
C LEU A 101 6.59 -3.67 1.34
N TYR A 102 6.80 -2.59 0.59
CA TYR A 102 7.92 -1.67 0.82
C TYR A 102 7.76 -0.94 2.15
N THR A 103 8.89 -0.52 2.72
CA THR A 103 8.94 0.46 3.82
C THR A 103 9.43 1.81 3.29
N PRO A 104 9.24 2.90 4.06
CA PRO A 104 9.84 4.19 3.73
C PRO A 104 11.37 4.12 3.55
N ASP A 105 12.04 3.27 4.33
CA ASP A 105 13.49 3.12 4.27
C ASP A 105 13.92 2.41 2.97
N ASP A 106 13.12 1.46 2.47
CA ASP A 106 13.36 0.85 1.15
C ASP A 106 13.30 1.90 0.05
N LEU A 107 12.25 2.74 0.07
CA LEU A 107 12.01 3.76 -0.95
C LEU A 107 13.03 4.91 -0.91
N ALA A 108 13.46 5.30 0.29
CA ALA A 108 14.44 6.36 0.51
C ALA A 108 15.91 5.91 0.38
N ALA A 109 16.15 4.61 0.20
CA ALA A 109 17.50 4.07 0.04
C ALA A 109 18.25 4.79 -1.09
N GLY A 110 19.45 5.31 -0.79
CA GLY A 110 20.28 6.07 -1.74
C GLY A 110 20.20 7.59 -1.56
N PHE A 111 19.21 8.12 -0.84
CA PHE A 111 19.04 9.57 -0.62
C PHE A 111 20.29 10.24 -0.03
N ALA A 112 20.90 9.65 1.01
CA ALA A 112 22.07 10.22 1.67
C ALA A 112 23.30 10.36 0.76
N ARG A 113 23.38 9.58 -0.32
CA ARG A 113 24.52 9.59 -1.25
C ARG A 113 24.29 10.55 -2.43
N ASP A 114 23.08 10.51 -2.99
CA ASP A 114 22.79 11.05 -4.32
C ASP A 114 21.53 11.95 -4.34
N GLY A 115 21.00 12.33 -3.17
CA GLY A 115 19.77 13.12 -3.05
C GLY A 115 18.54 12.36 -3.56
N PHE A 116 17.49 13.12 -3.88
CA PHE A 116 16.22 12.59 -4.36
C PHE A 116 16.39 11.73 -5.61
N ASP A 117 17.28 12.14 -6.53
CA ASP A 117 17.51 11.43 -7.79
C ASP A 117 18.10 10.02 -7.59
N GLY A 118 18.83 9.78 -6.51
CA GLY A 118 19.38 8.46 -6.21
C GLY A 118 18.57 7.63 -5.23
N MET A 119 17.41 8.11 -4.76
CA MET A 119 16.45 7.26 -4.06
C MET A 119 16.07 6.07 -4.95
N TYR A 120 15.95 4.89 -4.34
CA TYR A 120 15.44 3.69 -5.00
C TYR A 120 14.13 3.99 -5.73
N ASP A 121 13.23 4.72 -5.06
CA ASP A 121 11.95 5.09 -5.63
C ASP A 121 12.07 5.89 -6.95
N THR A 122 12.99 6.85 -6.97
CA THR A 122 13.27 7.70 -8.13
C THR A 122 13.97 6.94 -9.24
N VAL A 123 14.90 6.03 -8.90
CA VAL A 123 15.58 5.16 -9.86
C VAL A 123 14.57 4.26 -10.60
N VAL A 124 13.65 3.65 -9.87
CA VAL A 124 12.59 2.81 -10.47
C VAL A 124 11.65 3.67 -11.33
N TYR A 125 11.28 4.87 -10.87
CA TYR A 125 10.48 5.80 -11.67
C TYR A 125 11.15 6.20 -12.99
N GLN A 126 12.45 6.51 -12.96
CA GLN A 126 13.20 6.86 -14.15
C GLN A 126 13.26 5.70 -15.15
N HIS A 127 13.48 4.47 -14.67
CA HIS A 127 13.38 3.25 -15.49
C HIS A 127 11.98 3.09 -16.10
N PHE A 128 10.94 3.19 -15.28
CA PHE A 128 9.54 3.08 -15.72
C PHE A 128 9.26 4.03 -16.89
N ARG A 129 9.67 5.30 -16.78
CA ARG A 129 9.52 6.28 -17.87
C ARG A 129 10.31 5.90 -19.11
N ALA A 130 11.58 5.50 -18.94
CA ALA A 130 12.46 5.14 -20.05
C ALA A 130 11.95 3.89 -20.79
N ALA A 131 11.28 2.97 -20.09
CA ALA A 131 10.77 1.71 -20.64
C ALA A 131 9.38 1.81 -21.29
N GLY A 132 8.81 3.02 -21.42
CA GLY A 132 7.51 3.27 -22.05
C GLY A 132 6.34 3.52 -21.08
N GLY A 133 6.63 3.65 -19.79
CA GLY A 133 5.65 3.99 -18.76
C GLY A 133 4.51 2.98 -18.69
N ALA A 134 3.28 3.48 -18.74
CA ALA A 134 2.07 2.66 -18.66
C ALA A 134 1.79 1.81 -19.91
N GLN A 135 2.50 2.04 -21.02
CA GLN A 135 2.37 1.29 -22.26
C GLN A 135 3.74 0.78 -22.74
N PRO A 136 4.42 -0.04 -21.95
CA PRO A 136 5.77 -0.47 -22.27
C PRO A 136 5.76 -1.61 -23.30
N ALA A 137 6.95 -1.99 -23.79
CA ALA A 137 7.10 -3.16 -24.65
C ALA A 137 6.69 -4.46 -23.90
N PRO A 138 6.31 -5.55 -24.60
CA PRO A 138 5.72 -6.74 -23.97
C PRO A 138 6.54 -7.35 -22.82
N ARG A 139 7.88 -7.33 -22.92
CA ARG A 139 8.76 -7.84 -21.85
C ARG A 139 8.59 -7.04 -20.57
N GLU A 140 8.76 -5.72 -20.63
CA GLU A 140 8.60 -4.82 -19.50
C GLU A 140 7.15 -4.84 -18.97
N ALA A 141 6.16 -4.95 -19.86
CA ALA A 141 4.76 -5.09 -19.47
C ALA A 141 4.54 -6.32 -18.57
N LEU A 142 5.10 -7.48 -18.95
CA LEU A 142 5.04 -8.70 -18.14
C LEU A 142 5.75 -8.51 -16.80
N VAL A 143 6.94 -7.91 -16.80
CA VAL A 143 7.73 -7.70 -15.58
C VAL A 143 7.02 -6.78 -14.58
N GLN A 144 6.41 -5.68 -15.05
CA GLN A 144 5.60 -4.80 -14.21
C GLN A 144 4.37 -5.53 -13.64
N ARG A 145 3.73 -6.43 -14.40
CA ARG A 145 2.57 -7.21 -13.91
C ARG A 145 2.97 -8.27 -12.89
N LEU A 146 4.13 -8.92 -13.05
CA LEU A 146 4.67 -9.82 -12.04
C LEU A 146 4.93 -9.07 -10.73
N HIS A 147 5.57 -7.89 -10.83
CA HIS A 147 5.79 -7.05 -9.66
C HIS A 147 4.46 -6.70 -8.97
N ASP A 148 3.50 -6.16 -9.72
CA ASP A 148 2.18 -5.78 -9.18
C ASP A 148 1.46 -6.99 -8.54
N SER A 149 1.57 -8.18 -9.14
CA SER A 149 1.02 -9.41 -8.56
C SER A 149 1.68 -9.80 -7.23
N GLY A 150 3.00 -9.60 -7.08
CA GLY A 150 3.68 -9.81 -5.80
C GLY A 150 3.23 -8.81 -4.74
N ILE A 151 3.00 -7.55 -5.13
CA ILE A 151 2.43 -6.54 -4.23
C ILE A 151 1.01 -6.90 -3.81
N ASP A 152 0.17 -7.41 -4.72
CA ASP A 152 -1.16 -7.90 -4.39
C ASP A 152 -1.11 -9.00 -3.32
N ASN A 153 -0.22 -9.98 -3.48
CA ASN A 153 -0.05 -11.06 -2.49
C ASN A 153 0.41 -10.51 -1.13
N ALA A 154 1.49 -9.72 -1.12
CA ALA A 154 2.01 -9.12 0.10
C ALA A 154 0.99 -8.21 0.80
N LEU A 155 0.16 -7.51 0.03
CA LEU A 155 -0.90 -6.67 0.55
C LEU A 155 -2.03 -7.52 1.17
N ALA A 156 -2.40 -8.62 0.53
CA ALA A 156 -3.40 -9.56 1.04
C ALA A 156 -2.97 -10.12 2.41
N VAL A 157 -1.72 -10.58 2.55
CA VAL A 157 -1.17 -11.09 3.83
C VAL A 157 -1.33 -10.05 4.94
N VAL A 158 -0.90 -8.82 4.68
CA VAL A 158 -0.93 -7.72 5.67
C VAL A 158 -2.36 -7.31 6.02
N THR A 159 -3.24 -7.23 5.03
CA THR A 159 -4.62 -6.76 5.22
C THR A 159 -5.54 -7.83 5.79
N ASN A 160 -5.40 -9.09 5.39
CA ASN A 160 -6.15 -10.22 5.96
C ASN A 160 -5.83 -10.41 7.44
N SER A 161 -4.56 -10.34 7.81
CA SER A 161 -4.13 -10.38 9.22
C SER A 161 -4.77 -9.27 10.04
N TRP A 162 -4.83 -8.05 9.50
CA TRP A 162 -5.50 -6.92 10.16
C TRP A 162 -7.01 -7.12 10.23
N ILE A 163 -7.65 -7.54 9.14
CA ILE A 163 -9.10 -7.77 9.07
C ILE A 163 -9.53 -8.86 10.04
N ALA A 164 -8.76 -9.95 10.17
CA ALA A 164 -9.03 -11.02 11.12
C ALA A 164 -9.02 -10.52 12.57
N ALA A 165 -8.15 -9.55 12.90
CA ALA A 165 -8.02 -9.00 14.25
C ALA A 165 -9.00 -7.86 14.55
N ALA A 166 -9.26 -6.96 13.59
CA ALA A 166 -9.95 -5.69 13.82
C ALA A 166 -11.30 -5.58 13.07
N GLY A 167 -11.56 -6.48 12.11
CA GLY A 167 -12.71 -6.43 11.22
C GLY A 167 -12.51 -5.52 10.00
N ARG A 168 -13.28 -5.78 8.93
CA ARG A 168 -13.19 -5.00 7.67
C ARG A 168 -13.51 -3.52 7.85
N SER A 169 -14.42 -3.19 8.77
CA SER A 169 -14.81 -1.80 9.07
C SER A 169 -13.74 -1.01 9.86
N ALA A 170 -12.58 -1.61 10.15
CA ALA A 170 -11.48 -0.91 10.82
C ALA A 170 -10.57 -0.14 9.86
N ALA A 171 -10.70 -0.30 8.54
CA ALA A 171 -9.88 0.40 7.55
C ALA A 171 -10.60 1.64 7.00
N ILE A 172 -9.95 2.79 7.11
CA ILE A 172 -10.48 4.12 6.74
C ILE A 172 -9.60 4.70 5.64
N GLY A 173 -10.24 5.05 4.52
CA GLY A 173 -9.58 5.73 3.41
C GLY A 173 -9.48 7.22 3.68
N VAL A 174 -8.33 7.84 3.39
CA VAL A 174 -8.17 9.30 3.42
C VAL A 174 -7.63 9.79 2.08
N MET A 175 -8.44 10.61 1.42
CA MET A 175 -8.23 11.15 0.08
C MET A 175 -8.22 12.67 0.13
N GLY A 176 -7.51 13.29 -0.79
CA GLY A 176 -7.46 14.74 -0.91
C GLY A 176 -6.34 15.24 -1.80
N GLY A 177 -6.22 16.56 -1.91
CA GLY A 177 -5.24 17.20 -2.76
C GLY A 177 -3.77 16.84 -2.43
N HIS A 178 -3.03 16.45 -3.46
CA HIS A 178 -1.58 16.22 -3.42
C HIS A 178 -0.77 17.52 -3.26
N ALA A 179 -1.29 18.65 -3.75
CA ALA A 179 -0.63 19.95 -3.73
C ALA A 179 -0.92 20.80 -2.47
N VAL A 180 -1.35 20.17 -1.36
CA VAL A 180 -1.56 20.86 -0.08
C VAL A 180 -0.20 21.12 0.58
N PRO A 181 0.20 22.40 0.83
CA PRO A 181 1.50 22.69 1.43
C PRO A 181 1.61 22.16 2.86
N ARG A 182 2.79 21.65 3.24
CA ARG A 182 3.07 21.31 4.65
C ARG A 182 2.92 22.54 5.53
N GLY A 183 2.41 22.34 6.75
CA GLY A 183 2.15 23.42 7.71
C GLY A 183 0.86 24.22 7.48
N SER A 184 0.18 24.04 6.33
CA SER A 184 -1.12 24.68 6.08
C SER A 184 -2.22 24.16 7.03
N ALA A 185 -3.33 24.89 7.13
CA ALA A 185 -4.48 24.49 7.96
C ALA A 185 -5.04 23.12 7.54
N THR A 186 -5.21 22.90 6.22
CA THR A 186 -5.67 21.61 5.67
C THR A 186 -4.71 20.47 6.00
N TYR A 187 -3.40 20.72 5.93
CA TYR A 187 -2.39 19.72 6.30
C TYR A 187 -2.49 19.35 7.80
N ARG A 188 -2.58 20.36 8.68
CA ARG A 188 -2.74 20.14 10.13
C ARG A 188 -4.01 19.38 10.48
N LEU A 189 -5.11 19.70 9.79
CA LEU A 189 -6.40 19.04 9.97
C LEU A 189 -6.29 17.56 9.57
N ALA A 190 -5.75 17.26 8.38
CA ALA A 190 -5.54 15.89 7.91
C ALA A 190 -4.60 15.09 8.83
N ALA A 191 -3.53 15.72 9.34
CA ALA A 191 -2.63 15.08 10.30
C ALA A 191 -3.29 14.81 11.64
N THR A 192 -4.13 15.72 12.13
CA THR A 192 -4.90 15.52 13.36
C THR A 192 -5.91 14.37 13.18
N LEU A 193 -6.63 14.36 12.06
CA LEU A 193 -7.55 13.27 11.71
C LEU A 193 -6.85 11.91 11.67
N GLY A 194 -5.74 11.79 10.94
CA GLY A 194 -4.99 10.54 10.84
C GLY A 194 -4.50 10.04 12.20
N ARG A 195 -4.09 10.97 13.07
CA ARG A 195 -3.69 10.67 14.45
C ARG A 195 -4.85 10.11 15.27
N GLU A 196 -5.99 10.77 15.27
CA GLU A 196 -7.15 10.36 16.06
C GLU A 196 -7.77 9.05 15.56
N LEU A 197 -7.81 8.82 14.23
CA LEU A 197 -8.23 7.54 13.65
C LEU A 197 -7.33 6.38 14.10
N ALA A 198 -6.00 6.55 14.02
CA ALA A 198 -5.06 5.54 14.47
C ALA A 198 -5.19 5.26 15.98
N ARG A 199 -5.36 6.31 16.81
CA ARG A 199 -5.63 6.18 18.26
C ARG A 199 -6.94 5.46 18.56
N ALA A 200 -7.94 5.62 17.69
CA ALA A 200 -9.21 4.89 17.76
C ALA A 200 -9.13 3.44 17.21
N GLY A 201 -7.92 2.95 16.91
CA GLY A 201 -7.70 1.58 16.42
C GLY A 201 -8.09 1.37 14.96
N ARG A 202 -8.12 2.43 14.16
CA ARG A 202 -8.41 2.36 12.72
C ARG A 202 -7.12 2.33 11.90
N LEU A 203 -7.10 1.50 10.87
CA LEU A 203 -6.05 1.50 9.86
C LEU A 203 -6.30 2.67 8.90
N VAL A 204 -5.38 3.63 8.88
CA VAL A 204 -5.37 4.73 7.91
C VAL A 204 -4.80 4.23 6.59
N VAL A 205 -5.59 4.30 5.52
CA VAL A 205 -5.21 3.93 4.15
C VAL A 205 -5.21 5.17 3.27
N THR A 206 -4.11 5.43 2.57
CA THR A 206 -4.01 6.58 1.67
C THR A 206 -3.46 6.19 0.30
N GLY A 207 -3.56 7.12 -0.64
CA GLY A 207 -2.95 7.00 -1.95
C GLY A 207 -1.44 7.16 -2.00
N GLY A 208 -0.77 7.43 -0.87
CA GLY A 208 0.69 7.40 -0.78
C GLY A 208 1.45 8.64 -1.27
N GLY A 209 0.79 9.66 -1.81
CA GLY A 209 1.45 10.88 -2.31
C GLY A 209 1.64 11.99 -1.25
N PRO A 210 2.09 13.19 -1.66
CA PRO A 210 2.24 14.36 -0.80
C PRO A 210 0.89 14.95 -0.35
N GLY A 211 0.93 16.04 0.41
CA GLY A 211 -0.26 16.80 0.80
C GLY A 211 -1.12 16.07 1.84
N VAL A 212 -2.43 15.96 1.57
CA VAL A 212 -3.39 15.35 2.53
C VAL A 212 -3.03 13.90 2.87
N MET A 213 -2.57 13.13 1.87
CA MET A 213 -2.21 11.72 2.04
C MET A 213 -1.01 11.59 3.00
N GLU A 214 0.06 12.35 2.74
CA GLU A 214 1.21 12.43 3.64
C GLU A 214 0.81 12.86 5.05
N ALA A 215 0.00 13.91 5.17
CA ALA A 215 -0.45 14.42 6.47
C ALA A 215 -1.19 13.36 7.28
N ALA A 216 -2.12 12.63 6.66
CA ALA A 216 -2.86 11.58 7.35
C ALA A 216 -1.95 10.44 7.83
N ASN A 217 -0.99 10.01 7.01
CA ASN A 217 0.00 9.01 7.42
C ASN A 217 0.97 9.55 8.50
N LEU A 218 1.37 10.82 8.45
CA LEU A 218 2.14 11.50 9.52
C LEU A 218 1.39 11.46 10.85
N GLY A 219 0.10 11.80 10.82
CA GLY A 219 -0.78 11.72 11.97
C GLY A 219 -0.80 10.32 12.58
N ALA A 220 -1.00 9.31 11.74
CA ALA A 220 -0.99 7.91 12.16
C ALA A 220 0.39 7.46 12.67
N PHE A 221 1.48 7.96 12.10
CA PHE A 221 2.85 7.69 12.55
C PHE A 221 3.10 8.24 13.97
N LEU A 222 2.50 9.40 14.29
CA LEU A 222 2.63 10.08 15.58
C LEU A 222 1.44 9.81 16.53
N ALA A 223 0.64 8.77 16.28
CA ALA A 223 -0.55 8.41 17.07
C ALA A 223 -0.26 8.28 18.58
N GLU A 224 0.88 7.68 18.92
CA GLU A 224 1.31 7.46 20.30
C GLU A 224 2.14 8.60 20.88
N ARG A 225 2.46 9.62 20.08
CA ARG A 225 3.18 10.81 20.54
C ARG A 225 2.21 11.88 21.06
N SER A 226 2.74 12.87 21.76
CA SER A 226 1.93 13.97 22.28
C SER A 226 1.40 14.85 21.13
N ALA A 227 0.35 15.63 21.38
CA ALA A 227 -0.11 16.62 20.41
C ALA A 227 0.96 17.70 20.14
N ALA A 228 1.81 17.98 21.14
CA ALA A 228 2.95 18.89 20.98
C ALA A 228 4.01 18.34 20.02
N ASP A 229 4.26 17.02 20.07
CA ASP A 229 5.18 16.36 19.13
C ASP A 229 4.64 16.40 17.69
N LEU A 230 3.34 16.16 17.51
CA LEU A 230 2.71 16.31 16.19
C LEU A 230 2.86 17.74 15.66
N ALA A 231 2.60 18.75 16.50
CA ALA A 231 2.78 20.14 16.12
C ALA A 231 4.25 20.44 15.75
N ALA A 232 5.21 19.98 16.55
CA ALA A 232 6.63 20.16 16.28
C ALA A 232 7.09 19.50 14.97
N ALA A 233 6.62 18.28 14.70
CA ALA A 233 6.89 17.60 13.44
C ALA A 233 6.32 18.37 12.23
N ILE A 234 5.10 18.90 12.34
CA ILE A 234 4.50 19.71 11.28
C ILE A 234 5.28 21.02 11.06
N GLU A 235 5.74 21.69 12.12
CA GLU A 235 6.58 22.90 11.99
C GLU A 235 7.91 22.60 11.28
N LEU A 236 8.53 21.46 11.59
CA LEU A 236 9.75 21.03 10.91
C LEU A 236 9.48 20.82 9.40
N LEU A 237 8.40 20.11 9.08
CA LEU A 237 7.99 19.86 7.69
C LEU A 237 7.61 21.15 6.94
N ALA A 238 7.05 22.15 7.63
CA ALA A 238 6.70 23.44 7.05
C ALA A 238 7.92 24.21 6.52
N GLY A 239 9.14 23.87 6.95
CA GLY A 239 10.38 24.39 6.38
C GLY A 239 10.64 23.96 4.93
N ALA A 240 9.99 22.90 4.46
CA ALA A 240 10.01 22.44 3.07
C ALA A 240 8.56 22.16 2.61
N PRO A 241 7.78 23.21 2.31
CA PRO A 241 6.33 23.12 2.18
C PRO A 241 5.83 22.51 0.87
N ASP A 242 6.65 22.54 -0.17
CA ASP A 242 6.27 22.18 -1.54
C ASP A 242 7.09 20.97 -2.02
N PHE A 243 6.39 19.92 -2.45
CA PHE A 243 7.04 18.69 -2.88
C PHE A 243 7.88 18.86 -4.16
N ARG A 244 7.66 19.92 -4.94
CA ARG A 244 8.44 20.21 -6.15
C ARG A 244 9.91 20.53 -5.86
N ASP A 245 10.23 20.90 -4.63
CA ASP A 245 11.60 21.02 -4.15
C ASP A 245 12.02 19.73 -3.43
N HIS A 246 12.29 18.70 -4.24
CA HIS A 246 12.31 17.31 -3.77
C HIS A 246 13.33 17.03 -2.65
N ASP A 247 14.54 17.60 -2.75
CA ASP A 247 15.63 17.33 -1.80
C ASP A 247 15.30 17.85 -0.39
N PRO A 248 15.00 19.15 -0.18
CA PRO A 248 14.54 19.66 1.11
C PRO A 248 13.27 18.96 1.61
N TYR A 249 12.32 18.68 0.70
CA TYR A 249 11.07 18.02 1.05
C TYR A 249 11.31 16.62 1.63
N THR A 250 12.19 15.85 1.01
CA THR A 250 12.54 14.49 1.44
C THR A 250 13.39 14.52 2.70
N ALA A 251 14.41 15.40 2.76
CA ALA A 251 15.27 15.55 3.92
C ALA A 251 14.48 15.91 5.19
N ALA A 252 13.48 16.78 5.09
CA ALA A 252 12.61 17.13 6.21
C ALA A 252 11.78 15.94 6.72
N ALA A 253 11.26 15.11 5.80
CA ALA A 253 10.51 13.90 6.18
C ALA A 253 11.41 12.85 6.87
N LEU A 254 12.60 12.61 6.32
CA LEU A 254 13.58 11.72 6.94
C LEU A 254 13.99 12.22 8.32
N LYS A 255 14.22 13.53 8.48
CA LYS A 255 14.54 14.12 9.78
C LYS A 255 13.42 13.91 10.81
N VAL A 256 12.14 14.07 10.42
CA VAL A 256 11.01 13.79 11.32
C VAL A 256 10.98 12.31 11.70
N ARG A 257 11.26 11.39 10.77
CA ARG A 257 11.36 9.97 11.10
C ARG A 257 12.47 9.71 12.11
N ASP A 258 13.66 10.28 11.90
CA ASP A 258 14.79 10.12 12.81
C ASP A 258 14.50 10.67 14.22
N ASP A 259 13.88 11.85 14.30
CA ASP A 259 13.58 12.52 15.56
C ASP A 259 12.47 11.80 16.37
N PHE A 260 11.51 11.14 15.68
CA PHE A 260 10.31 10.59 16.32
C PHE A 260 10.15 9.07 16.23
N ALA A 261 11.09 8.36 15.60
CA ALA A 261 11.07 6.91 15.41
C ALA A 261 10.69 6.17 16.71
N THR A 262 9.85 5.16 16.56
CA THR A 262 9.57 4.18 17.61
C THR A 262 10.12 2.83 17.17
N VAL A 263 10.53 2.01 18.12
CA VAL A 263 10.92 0.62 17.82
C VAL A 263 9.69 -0.10 17.28
N GLU A 264 9.81 -0.64 16.07
CA GLU A 264 8.73 -1.42 15.45
C GLU A 264 8.64 -2.78 16.16
N GLU A 265 7.57 -2.99 16.93
CA GLU A 265 7.23 -4.32 17.43
C GLU A 265 6.57 -5.09 16.28
N GLY A 266 6.97 -6.33 16.01
CA GLY A 266 6.42 -7.13 14.91
C GLY A 266 4.89 -7.30 14.97
N GLY A 267 4.30 -7.85 13.90
CA GLY A 267 2.86 -8.09 13.82
C GLY A 267 2.07 -6.87 13.30
N LEU A 268 0.93 -6.58 13.94
CA LEU A 268 -0.05 -5.58 13.45
C LEU A 268 0.26 -4.12 13.85
N SER A 269 1.45 -3.84 14.37
CA SER A 269 1.85 -2.50 14.83
C SER A 269 1.84 -1.46 13.70
N PHE A 270 2.13 -1.89 12.46
CA PHE A 270 2.13 -1.02 11.27
C PHE A 270 0.83 -0.23 11.12
N ALA A 271 -0.31 -0.87 11.45
CA ALA A 271 -1.64 -0.27 11.30
C ALA A 271 -1.87 0.90 12.26
N ARG A 272 -1.18 0.90 13.42
CA ARG A 272 -1.27 1.95 14.45
C ARG A 272 -0.11 2.94 14.40
N ARG A 273 0.93 2.68 13.60
CA ARG A 273 2.19 3.46 13.54
C ARG A 273 2.51 3.92 12.12
N GLY A 274 1.55 4.56 11.45
CA GLY A 274 1.72 5.12 10.10
C GLY A 274 0.71 4.60 9.09
N GLY A 275 0.18 3.40 9.29
CA GLY A 275 -0.85 2.81 8.43
C GLY A 275 -0.29 2.31 7.10
N LEU A 276 -1.14 2.33 6.08
CA LEU A 276 -0.87 1.79 4.75
C LEU A 276 -0.95 2.90 3.69
N SER A 277 0.01 2.92 2.78
CA SER A 277 -0.03 3.74 1.57
C SER A 277 -0.02 2.88 0.32
N ILE A 278 -0.76 3.30 -0.70
CA ILE A 278 -0.84 2.61 -1.99
C ILE A 278 -0.53 3.58 -3.14
N PRO A 279 0.75 3.96 -3.34
CA PRO A 279 1.17 4.85 -4.41
C PRO A 279 1.39 4.11 -5.73
N THR A 280 1.70 4.87 -6.78
CA THR A 280 2.11 4.32 -8.08
C THR A 280 3.32 5.06 -8.67
N TRP A 281 4.15 4.36 -9.44
CA TRP A 281 5.20 5.01 -10.24
C TRP A 281 4.66 5.80 -11.43
N LEU A 282 3.36 5.68 -11.79
CA LEU A 282 2.75 6.58 -12.78
C LEU A 282 2.92 8.06 -12.37
N TYR A 283 2.79 8.33 -11.07
CA TYR A 283 2.98 9.65 -10.47
C TYR A 283 4.33 9.77 -9.76
N GLY A 284 5.38 9.05 -10.18
CA GLY A 284 6.67 9.05 -9.46
C GLY A 284 7.45 10.37 -9.45
N HIS A 285 6.94 11.42 -10.09
CA HIS A 285 7.41 12.80 -9.91
C HIS A 285 6.86 13.43 -8.62
N GLU A 286 5.85 12.81 -8.01
CA GLU A 286 5.41 13.09 -6.66
C GLU A 286 6.08 12.08 -5.72
N PRO A 287 6.85 12.53 -4.73
CA PRO A 287 7.51 11.61 -3.79
C PRO A 287 6.46 10.79 -3.05
N ALA A 288 6.72 9.49 -2.90
CA ALA A 288 5.93 8.70 -1.95
C ALA A 288 6.11 9.26 -0.54
N ASN A 289 5.01 9.38 0.22
CA ASN A 289 5.13 9.82 1.60
C ASN A 289 5.90 8.79 2.43
N LEU A 290 6.76 9.28 3.31
CA LEU A 290 7.65 8.44 4.11
C LEU A 290 7.08 8.14 5.50
N PHE A 291 5.80 8.46 5.78
CA PHE A 291 5.21 8.26 7.11
C PHE A 291 4.33 7.01 7.21
N ALA A 292 3.93 6.42 6.08
CA ALA A 292 3.27 5.13 6.09
C ALA A 292 4.21 4.01 6.55
N ALA A 293 3.72 3.11 7.40
CA ALA A 293 4.53 1.99 7.87
C ALA A 293 4.77 0.94 6.80
N ARG A 294 3.77 0.74 5.92
CA ARG A 294 3.83 -0.17 4.77
C ARG A 294 3.36 0.53 3.51
N VAL A 295 4.00 0.22 2.40
CA VAL A 295 3.75 0.85 1.10
C VAL A 295 3.56 -0.22 0.03
N ALA A 296 2.33 -0.32 -0.49
CA ALA A 296 1.99 -1.15 -1.65
C ALA A 296 2.13 -0.30 -2.92
N LYS A 297 3.35 -0.20 -3.44
CA LYS A 297 3.65 0.65 -4.60
C LYS A 297 3.41 -0.12 -5.89
N TYR A 298 2.56 0.39 -6.79
CA TYR A 298 2.19 -0.29 -8.03
C TYR A 298 2.72 0.40 -9.29
N PHE A 299 2.91 -0.36 -10.38
CA PHE A 299 3.00 0.21 -11.72
C PHE A 299 1.61 0.54 -12.29
N SER A 300 0.61 -0.31 -12.05
CA SER A 300 -0.76 -0.09 -12.52
C SER A 300 -1.53 0.88 -11.62
N ASN A 301 -1.80 2.09 -12.14
CA ASN A 301 -2.63 3.07 -11.43
C ASN A 301 -4.08 2.58 -11.25
N ALA A 302 -4.64 1.86 -12.22
CA ALA A 302 -6.02 1.36 -12.15
C ALA A 302 -6.21 0.35 -11.00
N ILE A 303 -5.25 -0.56 -10.82
CA ILE A 303 -5.26 -1.50 -9.68
C ILE A 303 -5.11 -0.72 -8.39
N ARG A 304 -4.14 0.20 -8.32
CA ARG A 304 -3.90 1.06 -7.16
C ARG A 304 -5.16 1.81 -6.71
N GLU A 305 -5.88 2.45 -7.62
CA GLU A 305 -7.12 3.18 -7.31
C GLU A 305 -8.23 2.26 -6.79
N ASP A 306 -8.47 1.13 -7.46
CA ASP A 306 -9.49 0.16 -7.04
C ASP A 306 -9.19 -0.41 -5.64
N THR A 307 -7.93 -0.74 -5.39
CA THR A 307 -7.48 -1.37 -4.14
C THR A 307 -7.67 -0.45 -2.93
N ILE A 308 -7.30 0.84 -3.05
CA ILE A 308 -7.50 1.81 -1.95
C ILE A 308 -8.98 1.85 -1.54
N LEU A 309 -9.87 1.97 -2.53
CA LEU A 309 -11.31 2.04 -2.27
C LEU A 309 -11.82 0.72 -1.68
N ARG A 310 -11.43 -0.42 -2.25
CA ARG A 310 -11.84 -1.76 -1.79
C ARG A 310 -11.47 -1.99 -0.31
N LEU A 311 -10.30 -1.55 0.13
CA LEU A 311 -9.86 -1.69 1.51
C LEU A 311 -10.59 -0.76 2.48
N SER A 312 -11.02 0.42 2.02
CA SER A 312 -11.60 1.48 2.85
C SER A 312 -13.07 1.23 3.24
N ARG A 313 -13.35 0.09 3.88
CA ARG A 313 -14.73 -0.35 4.19
C ARG A 313 -15.32 0.29 5.44
N GLY A 314 -14.50 0.79 6.36
CA GLY A 314 -14.98 1.50 7.56
C GLY A 314 -15.51 2.90 7.28
N GLY A 315 -15.23 3.44 6.09
CA GLY A 315 -15.59 4.77 5.67
C GLY A 315 -14.43 5.43 4.92
N ILE A 316 -14.75 6.56 4.30
CA ILE A 316 -13.83 7.28 3.42
C ILE A 316 -13.92 8.77 3.75
N VAL A 317 -12.75 9.39 3.93
CA VAL A 317 -12.63 10.82 4.14
C VAL A 317 -12.15 11.49 2.86
N PHE A 318 -12.86 12.52 2.42
CA PHE A 318 -12.52 13.34 1.27
C PHE A 318 -12.22 14.77 1.72
N ALA A 319 -10.94 15.11 1.85
CA ALA A 319 -10.51 16.50 1.99
C ALA A 319 -10.54 17.21 0.62
N PRO A 320 -10.49 18.56 0.57
CA PRO A 320 -10.52 19.30 -0.68
C PRO A 320 -9.46 18.81 -1.68
N GLY A 321 -9.91 18.54 -2.90
CA GLY A 321 -9.08 17.98 -3.95
C GLY A 321 -9.78 18.08 -5.30
N TRP A 322 -9.00 18.03 -6.38
CA TRP A 322 -9.48 18.27 -7.74
C TRP A 322 -9.84 16.94 -8.44
N ALA A 323 -9.52 16.81 -9.72
CA ALA A 323 -9.98 15.73 -10.59
C ALA A 323 -9.73 14.32 -10.01
N GLY A 324 -8.56 14.05 -9.44
CA GLY A 324 -8.25 12.75 -8.83
C GLY A 324 -9.17 12.42 -7.64
N THR A 325 -9.31 13.35 -6.69
CA THR A 325 -10.20 13.15 -5.53
C THR A 325 -11.66 13.04 -5.94
N VAL A 326 -12.11 13.85 -6.90
CA VAL A 326 -13.48 13.78 -7.43
C VAL A 326 -13.72 12.43 -8.14
N GLN A 327 -12.74 11.92 -8.87
CA GLN A 327 -12.82 10.59 -9.47
C GLN A 327 -12.98 9.49 -8.41
N GLU A 328 -12.19 9.55 -7.34
CA GLU A 328 -12.26 8.61 -6.21
C GLU A 328 -13.64 8.65 -5.53
N VAL A 329 -14.23 9.84 -5.37
CA VAL A 329 -15.61 10.02 -4.84
C VAL A 329 -16.61 9.21 -5.67
N PHE A 330 -16.58 9.35 -6.99
CA PHE A 330 -17.54 8.66 -7.86
C PHE A 330 -17.26 7.16 -7.97
N GLN A 331 -15.99 6.75 -8.08
CA GLN A 331 -15.63 5.33 -8.07
C GLN A 331 -16.10 4.65 -6.79
N ALA A 332 -15.91 5.30 -5.64
CA ALA A 332 -16.42 4.81 -4.35
C ALA A 332 -17.95 4.76 -4.34
N ALA A 333 -18.62 5.86 -4.71
CA ALA A 333 -20.09 5.94 -4.74
C ALA A 333 -20.71 4.84 -5.61
N THR A 334 -20.15 4.56 -6.79
CA THR A 334 -20.61 3.47 -7.66
C THR A 334 -20.48 2.10 -7.00
N LYS A 335 -19.33 1.81 -6.38
CA LYS A 335 -19.12 0.55 -5.64
C LYS A 335 -20.12 0.38 -4.49
N THR A 336 -20.39 1.45 -3.76
CA THR A 336 -21.36 1.48 -2.65
C THR A 336 -22.79 1.33 -3.15
N PHE A 337 -23.16 2.01 -4.23
CA PHE A 337 -24.48 1.91 -4.85
C PHE A 337 -24.82 0.46 -5.22
N TYR A 338 -23.89 -0.26 -5.85
CA TYR A 338 -24.11 -1.65 -6.25
C TYR A 338 -23.69 -2.69 -5.18
N ALA A 339 -23.19 -2.23 -4.03
CA ALA A 339 -22.60 -3.07 -2.98
C ALA A 339 -21.59 -4.11 -3.52
N THR A 340 -20.80 -3.76 -4.55
CA THR A 340 -19.85 -4.69 -5.21
C THR A 340 -18.82 -5.25 -4.25
N ASP A 341 -18.43 -4.46 -3.26
CA ASP A 341 -17.46 -4.81 -2.21
C ASP A 341 -18.13 -4.86 -0.82
N GLY A 342 -19.46 -5.00 -0.78
CA GLY A 342 -20.31 -4.80 0.40
C GLY A 342 -20.64 -3.32 0.64
N ILE A 343 -21.53 -3.08 1.61
CA ILE A 343 -21.93 -1.73 2.02
C ILE A 343 -20.72 -1.02 2.66
N SER A 344 -20.40 0.18 2.18
CA SER A 344 -19.35 1.02 2.77
C SER A 344 -19.84 1.68 4.06
N GLY A 345 -18.90 1.97 4.97
CA GLY A 345 -19.11 2.97 6.01
C GLY A 345 -19.26 4.40 5.49
N PRO A 346 -19.34 5.39 6.40
CA PRO A 346 -19.64 6.79 6.08
C PRO A 346 -18.65 7.44 5.10
N TYR A 347 -19.17 8.35 4.26
CA TYR A 347 -18.38 9.26 3.44
C TYR A 347 -18.35 10.60 4.14
N VAL A 348 -17.16 11.02 4.59
CA VAL A 348 -16.97 12.26 5.33
C VAL A 348 -16.21 13.25 4.46
N PHE A 349 -16.88 14.30 4.05
CA PHE A 349 -16.33 15.39 3.27
C PHE A 349 -15.88 16.52 4.19
N LEU A 350 -14.59 16.85 4.17
CA LEU A 350 -14.02 17.93 4.98
C LEU A 350 -13.97 19.23 4.19
N ASP A 351 -14.24 20.37 4.85
CA ASP A 351 -14.45 21.70 4.25
C ASP A 351 -15.86 21.86 3.67
N THR A 352 -16.78 22.34 4.50
CA THR A 352 -18.19 22.50 4.15
C THR A 352 -18.37 23.45 2.98
N ALA A 353 -17.62 24.56 2.93
CA ALA A 353 -17.73 25.54 1.86
C ALA A 353 -17.29 24.92 0.52
N TYR A 354 -16.20 24.15 0.51
CA TYR A 354 -15.73 23.47 -0.70
C TYR A 354 -16.76 22.48 -1.25
N TRP A 355 -17.30 21.60 -0.41
CA TRP A 355 -18.20 20.52 -0.84
C TRP A 355 -19.69 20.91 -0.92
N THR A 356 -20.04 22.13 -0.52
CA THR A 356 -21.41 22.66 -0.63
C THR A 356 -21.51 23.73 -1.72
N ASP A 357 -20.59 24.68 -1.76
CA ASP A 357 -20.72 25.84 -2.65
C ASP A 357 -19.98 25.64 -3.97
N ARG A 358 -18.79 25.02 -3.91
CA ARG A 358 -17.94 24.88 -5.09
C ARG A 358 -18.21 23.59 -5.87
N LEU A 359 -18.23 22.46 -5.17
CA LEU A 359 -18.52 21.14 -5.72
C LEU A 359 -19.64 20.50 -4.88
N PRO A 360 -20.92 20.83 -5.13
CA PRO A 360 -22.06 20.46 -4.29
C PRO A 360 -22.31 18.94 -4.30
N VAL A 361 -21.56 18.20 -3.47
CA VAL A 361 -21.47 16.74 -3.56
C VAL A 361 -22.76 16.06 -3.11
N ARG A 362 -23.44 16.61 -2.09
CA ARG A 362 -24.72 16.11 -1.58
C ARG A 362 -25.81 16.11 -2.64
N ALA A 363 -25.89 17.19 -3.43
CA ALA A 363 -26.91 17.35 -4.47
C ALA A 363 -26.88 16.25 -5.53
N LEU A 364 -25.73 15.57 -5.68
CA LEU A 364 -25.56 14.47 -6.62
C LEU A 364 -25.55 13.11 -5.94
N LEU A 365 -24.81 12.95 -4.82
CA LEU A 365 -24.65 11.65 -4.19
C LEU A 365 -25.86 11.19 -3.38
N GLU A 366 -26.58 12.08 -2.71
CA GLU A 366 -27.76 11.70 -1.91
C GLU A 366 -28.87 11.07 -2.76
N PRO A 367 -29.37 11.71 -3.84
CA PRO A 367 -30.39 11.09 -4.68
C PRO A 367 -29.86 9.83 -5.40
N LEU A 368 -28.57 9.79 -5.74
CA LEU A 368 -27.94 8.61 -6.33
C LEU A 368 -27.99 7.44 -5.34
N LEU A 369 -27.49 7.62 -4.12
CA LEU A 369 -27.41 6.56 -3.12
C LEU A 369 -28.77 6.18 -2.53
N ALA A 370 -29.75 7.10 -2.50
CA ALA A 370 -31.13 6.78 -2.16
C ALA A 370 -31.78 5.79 -3.13
N GLY A 371 -31.35 5.81 -4.40
CA GLY A 371 -31.82 4.89 -5.44
C GLY A 371 -31.11 3.54 -5.49
N SER A 372 -30.27 3.21 -4.50
CA SER A 372 -29.49 1.97 -4.52
C SER A 372 -30.38 0.72 -4.47
N PRO A 373 -30.05 -0.34 -5.24
CA PRO A 373 -30.79 -1.61 -5.22
C PRO A 373 -30.72 -2.36 -3.88
N VAL A 374 -29.81 -1.98 -2.97
CA VAL A 374 -29.66 -2.61 -1.65
C VAL A 374 -30.30 -1.81 -0.52
N GLY A 375 -31.04 -0.74 -0.83
CA GLY A 375 -31.73 0.12 0.12
C GLY A 375 -31.24 1.58 0.03
N ASP A 376 -31.89 2.47 0.77
CA ASP A 376 -31.49 3.88 0.81
C ASP A 376 -30.16 4.04 1.57
N LEU A 377 -29.11 4.43 0.84
CA LEU A 377 -27.77 4.66 1.36
C LEU A 377 -27.40 6.15 1.45
N SER A 378 -28.36 7.07 1.24
CA SER A 378 -28.11 8.52 1.27
C SER A 378 -27.58 9.01 2.62
N GLY A 379 -27.97 8.33 3.71
CA GLY A 379 -27.51 8.61 5.07
C GLY A 379 -26.01 8.38 5.32
N LEU A 380 -25.28 7.82 4.35
CA LEU A 380 -23.81 7.67 4.43
C LEU A 380 -23.07 8.99 4.15
N ILE A 381 -23.72 10.02 3.62
CA ILE A 381 -23.05 11.26 3.19
C ILE A 381 -23.02 12.29 4.33
N HIS A 382 -21.81 12.63 4.78
CA HIS A 382 -21.56 13.62 5.83
C HIS A 382 -20.61 14.70 5.33
N VAL A 383 -20.87 15.95 5.70
CA VAL A 383 -20.02 17.10 5.37
C VAL A 383 -19.80 17.83 6.69
N THR A 384 -18.55 18.08 7.05
CA THR A 384 -18.19 18.69 8.33
C THR A 384 -16.87 19.45 8.25
N ASP A 385 -16.71 20.43 9.13
CA ASP A 385 -15.44 21.13 9.37
C ASP A 385 -14.77 20.66 10.68
N ASP A 386 -15.43 19.75 11.43
CA ASP A 386 -14.95 19.25 12.72
C ASP A 386 -14.35 17.84 12.59
N VAL A 387 -13.06 17.73 12.92
CA VAL A 387 -12.34 16.46 12.97
C VAL A 387 -12.93 15.52 14.03
N ALA A 388 -13.40 16.05 15.16
CA ALA A 388 -13.99 15.22 16.22
C ALA A 388 -15.29 14.55 15.74
N GLU A 389 -16.14 15.30 15.02
CA GLU A 389 -17.34 14.75 14.38
C GLU A 389 -16.97 13.69 13.33
N ALA A 390 -16.00 14.00 12.45
CA ALA A 390 -15.52 13.06 11.45
C ALA A 390 -15.04 11.74 12.07
N VAL A 391 -14.22 11.82 13.13
CA VAL A 391 -13.73 10.64 13.86
C VAL A 391 -14.88 9.89 14.51
N ALA A 392 -15.84 10.57 15.13
CA ALA A 392 -17.00 9.92 15.74
C ALA A 392 -17.80 9.11 14.71
N LEU A 393 -18.09 9.68 13.54
CA LEU A 393 -18.78 8.99 12.46
C LEU A 393 -18.05 7.72 12.00
N LEU A 394 -16.72 7.78 11.89
CA LEU A 394 -15.88 6.68 11.39
C LEU A 394 -15.52 5.64 12.45
N THR A 395 -15.84 5.90 13.72
CA THR A 395 -15.47 5.03 14.85
C THR A 395 -16.65 4.47 15.63
N THR A 396 -17.85 5.03 15.46
CA THR A 396 -19.07 4.51 16.06
C THR A 396 -19.39 3.12 15.49
N ARG A 397 -19.76 2.18 16.37
CA ARG A 397 -20.01 0.77 16.02
C ARG A 397 -21.47 0.49 15.77
#